data_AF-A0AA88T9J7-F1
#
_entry.id   AF-A0AA88T9J7-F1
#
_cell.length_a   1.000
_cell.length_b   1.000
_cell.length_c   1.000
_cell.angle_alpha   90.00
_cell.angle_beta   90.00
_cell.angle_gamma   90.00
#
_symmetry.space_group_name_H-M   'P 1'
#
loop_
_entity.id
_entity.type
_entity.pdbx_description
1 polymer ?
#
loop_
_entity_poly.entity_id
_entity_poly.type
_entity_poly.pdbx_seq_one_letter_code
_entity_poly.pdbx_strand_id
1 'polypeptide(L)'
;MSHALRTLATGIFSVQRSVTVLPLLRPVSAVKIRGQHRSRSDGVKGSESQPFDESLLEFLVCPLSKKPLRYDEKSNELINEELGIAYPIVDGIPNMIPQDARMIHKSSSTEKPTES
;
A
#
# COMPACT_ATOMS: atom_id res chain seq x y z
N MET A 1 -51.85 -7.06 28.52
CA MET A 1 -52.33 -5.67 28.69
C MET A 1 -51.84 -4.87 27.49
N SER A 2 -52.71 -4.79 26.49
CA SER A 2 -52.41 -4.34 25.13
C SER A 2 -52.67 -2.84 25.05
N HIS A 3 -51.62 -2.03 24.93
CA HIS A 3 -51.76 -0.59 24.73
C HIS A 3 -51.16 -0.20 23.38
N ALA A 4 -51.89 -0.54 22.31
CA ALA A 4 -51.73 0.10 21.01
C ALA A 4 -52.49 1.43 21.07
N LEU A 5 -51.77 2.54 21.22
CA LEU A 5 -52.36 3.87 21.13
C LEU A 5 -51.75 4.69 19.98
N ARG A 6 -52.53 4.71 18.90
CA ARG A 6 -53.02 5.91 18.20
C ARG A 6 -51.98 6.76 17.47
N THR A 7 -51.76 6.36 16.22
CA THR A 7 -51.42 7.24 15.09
C THR A 7 -52.48 8.32 14.93
N LEU A 8 -52.09 9.60 14.99
CA LEU A 8 -52.94 10.72 14.56
C LEU A 8 -52.22 11.49 13.45
N ALA A 9 -52.67 11.24 12.22
CA ALA A 9 -52.41 12.04 11.06
C ALA A 9 -53.30 13.30 11.12
N THR A 10 -52.70 14.48 11.04
CA THR A 10 -53.43 15.74 10.90
C THR A 10 -52.80 16.62 9.84
N GLY A 11 -53.58 16.87 8.78
CA GLY A 11 -53.81 18.25 8.34
C GLY A 11 -52.88 18.80 7.27
N ILE A 12 -53.37 18.72 6.05
CA ILE A 12 -52.88 19.43 4.86
C ILE A 12 -53.35 20.88 4.98
N PHE A 13 -52.47 21.88 4.74
CA PHE A 13 -52.93 23.22 4.40
C PHE A 13 -52.05 23.85 3.32
N SER A 14 -52.69 24.09 2.20
CA SER A 14 -52.16 24.73 1.00
C SER A 14 -52.12 26.24 1.18
N VAL A 15 -50.97 26.87 0.90
CA VAL A 15 -50.93 28.28 0.49
C VAL A 15 -50.01 28.36 -0.72
N GLN A 16 -50.60 28.30 -1.92
CA GLN A 16 -49.93 28.71 -3.14
C GLN A 16 -49.77 30.22 -3.14
N ARG A 17 -48.55 30.69 -2.89
CA ARG A 17 -48.17 32.08 -3.15
C ARG A 17 -47.36 32.10 -4.44
N SER A 18 -48.05 32.24 -5.56
CA SER A 18 -47.41 32.41 -6.87
C SER A 18 -46.73 33.78 -6.90
N VAL A 19 -45.39 33.79 -6.93
CA VAL A 19 -44.61 34.99 -7.19
C VAL A 19 -43.95 34.79 -8.55
N THR A 20 -44.44 35.49 -9.57
CA THR A 20 -43.83 35.48 -10.91
C THR A 20 -42.57 36.34 -10.89
N VAL A 21 -41.42 35.69 -10.76
CA VAL A 21 -40.10 36.36 -10.81
C VAL A 21 -39.66 36.43 -12.27
N LEU A 22 -39.66 37.63 -12.86
CA LEU A 22 -39.13 37.84 -14.22
C LEU A 22 -37.61 37.57 -14.22
N PRO A 23 -37.08 36.69 -15.08
CA PRO A 23 -35.64 36.45 -15.16
C PRO A 23 -34.99 37.56 -16.00
N LEU A 24 -34.34 38.51 -15.34
CA LEU A 24 -33.53 39.56 -15.98
C LEU A 24 -32.09 39.11 -16.33
N LEU A 25 -31.80 37.82 -16.23
CA LEU A 25 -30.46 37.28 -16.47
C LEU A 25 -30.32 36.87 -17.94
N ARG A 26 -29.50 37.64 -18.66
CA ARG A 26 -29.00 37.27 -19.99
C ARG A 26 -28.23 35.95 -19.90
N PRO A 27 -28.43 34.99 -20.81
CA PRO A 27 -27.62 33.79 -20.84
C PRO A 27 -26.19 34.16 -21.22
N VAL A 28 -25.24 33.93 -20.32
CA VAL A 28 -23.82 33.92 -20.67
C VAL A 28 -23.61 32.67 -21.52
N SER A 29 -23.32 32.85 -22.82
CA SER A 29 -22.97 31.74 -23.70
C SER A 29 -21.88 30.89 -23.03
N ALA A 30 -22.19 29.62 -22.81
CA ALA A 30 -21.23 28.65 -22.32
C ALA A 30 -20.10 28.52 -23.35
N VAL A 31 -18.97 29.15 -23.07
CA VAL A 31 -17.72 28.88 -23.78
C VAL A 31 -17.38 27.43 -23.48
N LYS A 32 -17.54 26.55 -24.48
CA LYS A 32 -17.09 25.17 -24.40
C LYS A 32 -15.57 25.18 -24.47
N ILE A 33 -14.93 25.35 -23.31
CA ILE A 33 -13.54 24.97 -23.12
C ILE A 33 -13.52 23.48 -23.50
N ARG A 34 -13.06 23.16 -24.71
CA ARG A 34 -12.65 21.80 -25.07
C ARG A 34 -11.48 21.50 -24.14
N GLY A 35 -11.80 21.05 -22.93
CA GLY A 35 -10.86 20.38 -22.07
C GLY A 35 -10.35 19.21 -22.87
N GLN A 36 -9.15 19.35 -23.44
CA GLN A 36 -8.36 18.22 -23.87
C GLN A 36 -8.03 17.47 -22.59
N HIS A 37 -8.99 16.65 -22.17
CA HIS A 37 -8.80 15.66 -21.13
C HIS A 37 -7.80 14.67 -21.72
N ARG A 38 -6.50 14.99 -21.55
CA ARG A 38 -5.43 14.04 -21.73
C ARG A 38 -5.59 13.02 -20.60
N SER A 39 -6.53 12.10 -20.77
CA SER A 39 -6.46 10.79 -20.15
C SER A 39 -5.23 10.10 -20.74
N ARG A 40 -4.05 10.47 -20.24
CA ARG A 40 -2.91 9.56 -20.28
C ARG A 40 -3.12 8.62 -19.13
N SER A 41 -3.79 7.51 -19.41
CA SER A 41 -3.62 6.30 -18.64
C SER A 41 -2.20 5.82 -18.95
N ASP A 42 -1.22 6.35 -18.24
CA ASP A 42 0.12 5.79 -18.25
C ASP A 42 -0.02 4.39 -17.65
N GLY A 43 0.02 3.38 -18.52
CA GLY A 43 -0.14 1.99 -18.12
C GLY A 43 0.99 1.61 -17.16
N VAL A 44 0.65 1.43 -15.89
CA VAL A 44 1.49 0.69 -14.96
C VAL A 44 1.55 -0.74 -15.49
N LYS A 45 2.65 -1.05 -16.21
CA LYS A 45 2.95 -2.41 -16.64
C LYS A 45 3.04 -3.27 -15.38
N GLY A 46 2.16 -4.26 -15.29
CA GLY A 46 1.96 -5.08 -14.11
C GLY A 46 3.25 -5.76 -13.63
N SER A 47 3.26 -6.00 -12.33
CA SER A 47 4.27 -6.67 -11.51
C SER A 47 4.61 -8.07 -12.04
N GLU A 48 5.58 -8.15 -12.95
CA GLU A 48 6.36 -9.37 -13.12
C GLU A 48 7.37 -9.42 -11.97
N SER A 49 7.39 -10.51 -11.22
CA SER A 49 8.32 -10.75 -10.10
C SER A 49 9.76 -10.65 -10.62
N GLN A 50 10.37 -9.49 -10.46
CA GLN A 50 11.74 -9.26 -10.91
C GLN A 50 12.70 -10.00 -9.97
N PRO A 51 13.76 -10.62 -10.49
CA PRO A 51 14.82 -11.15 -9.65
C PRO A 51 15.50 -10.00 -8.88
N PHE A 52 15.98 -10.30 -7.68
CA PHE A 52 16.78 -9.36 -6.90
C PHE A 52 18.11 -9.06 -7.62
N ASP A 53 18.54 -7.80 -7.60
CA ASP A 53 19.82 -7.37 -8.17
C ASP A 53 20.91 -7.38 -7.10
N GLU A 54 21.83 -8.34 -7.18
CA GLU A 54 22.94 -8.49 -6.24
C GLU A 54 23.91 -7.31 -6.23
N SER A 55 23.98 -6.51 -7.28
CA SER A 55 24.82 -5.30 -7.30
C SER A 55 24.41 -4.29 -6.22
N LEU A 56 23.16 -4.38 -5.74
CA LEU A 56 22.67 -3.55 -4.64
C LEU A 56 23.30 -3.91 -3.29
N LEU A 57 23.86 -5.12 -3.13
CA LEU A 57 24.46 -5.56 -1.86
C LEU A 57 25.60 -4.64 -1.40
N GLU A 58 26.30 -3.98 -2.32
CA GLU A 58 27.35 -3.01 -2.01
C GLU A 58 26.84 -1.78 -1.26
N PHE A 59 25.55 -1.45 -1.43
CA PHE A 59 24.90 -0.30 -0.80
C PHE A 59 23.98 -0.69 0.36
N LEU A 60 23.61 -1.98 0.46
CA LEU A 60 22.66 -2.46 1.46
C LEU A 60 23.36 -2.90 2.75
N VAL A 61 22.74 -2.53 3.87
CA VAL A 61 23.16 -2.94 5.21
C VAL A 61 21.95 -3.38 6.04
N CYS A 62 22.18 -4.25 7.01
CA CYS A 62 21.16 -4.67 7.97
C CYS A 62 20.58 -3.46 8.72
N PRO A 63 19.24 -3.30 8.83
CA PRO A 63 18.63 -2.17 9.51
C PRO A 63 18.96 -2.14 11.01
N LEU A 64 19.27 -3.28 11.62
CA LEU A 64 19.59 -3.43 13.04
C LEU A 64 21.09 -3.27 13.34
N SER A 65 21.95 -4.05 12.70
CA SER A 65 23.39 -4.07 13.00
C SER A 65 24.22 -3.11 12.16
N LYS A 66 23.65 -2.55 11.09
CA LYS A 66 24.36 -1.72 10.09
C LYS A 66 25.53 -2.43 9.40
N LYS A 67 25.56 -3.76 9.46
CA LYS A 67 26.56 -4.61 8.80
C LYS A 67 26.09 -5.02 7.40
N PRO A 68 27.03 -5.43 6.51
CA PRO A 68 26.68 -6.01 5.22
C PRO A 68 25.74 -7.22 5.37
N LEU A 69 24.95 -7.48 4.32
CA LEU A 69 24.05 -8.62 4.21
C LEU A 69 24.58 -9.59 3.15
N ARG A 70 24.33 -10.88 3.33
CA ARG A 70 24.60 -11.91 2.33
C ARG A 70 23.29 -12.31 1.67
N TYR A 71 23.21 -12.29 0.36
CA TYR A 71 22.07 -12.84 -0.35
C TYR A 71 22.13 -14.38 -0.39
N ASP A 72 20.99 -15.02 -0.23
CA ASP A 72 20.80 -16.45 -0.46
C ASP A 72 19.75 -16.66 -1.55
N GLU A 73 20.21 -16.96 -2.76
CA GLU A 73 19.38 -17.24 -3.93
C GLU A 73 18.39 -18.39 -3.70
N LYS A 74 18.74 -19.37 -2.85
CA LYS A 74 17.90 -20.58 -2.65
C LYS A 74 16.63 -20.26 -1.88
N SER A 75 16.74 -19.38 -0.89
CA SER A 75 15.62 -18.94 -0.06
C SER A 75 15.03 -17.61 -0.52
N ASN A 76 15.73 -16.89 -1.40
CA ASN A 76 15.44 -15.52 -1.81
C ASN A 76 15.38 -14.57 -0.60
N GLU A 77 16.41 -14.63 0.25
CA GLU A 77 16.51 -13.88 1.51
C GLU A 77 17.85 -13.13 1.63
N LEU A 78 17.86 -12.02 2.36
CA LEU A 78 19.06 -11.31 2.79
C LEU A 78 19.41 -11.68 4.23
N ILE A 79 20.55 -12.34 4.40
CA ILE A 79 20.99 -12.94 5.65
C ILE A 79 21.96 -12.01 6.38
N ASN A 80 21.71 -11.81 7.67
CA ASN A 80 22.69 -11.29 8.61
C ASN A 80 23.22 -12.43 9.49
N GLU A 81 24.49 -12.80 9.30
CA GLU A 81 25.11 -13.94 9.99
C GLU A 81 25.43 -13.67 11.47
N GLU A 82 25.67 -12.40 11.83
CA GLU A 82 25.96 -12.01 13.22
C GLU A 82 24.73 -12.16 14.12
N LEU A 83 23.57 -11.71 13.64
CA LEU A 83 22.31 -11.78 14.37
C LEU A 83 21.55 -13.09 14.13
N GLY A 84 21.93 -13.87 13.13
CA GLY A 84 21.23 -15.10 12.77
C GLY A 84 19.79 -14.84 12.32
N ILE A 85 19.60 -13.80 11.50
CA ILE A 85 18.30 -13.43 10.95
C ILE A 85 18.36 -13.31 9.42
N ALA A 86 17.21 -13.44 8.77
CA ALA A 86 17.05 -13.32 7.34
C ALA A 86 15.83 -12.44 6.99
N TYR A 87 16.02 -11.52 6.05
CA TYR A 87 14.96 -10.65 5.52
C TYR A 87 14.46 -11.20 4.18
N PRO A 88 13.17 -11.48 4.00
CA PRO A 88 12.65 -12.03 2.75
C PRO A 88 12.64 -11.00 1.63
N ILE A 89 12.83 -11.45 0.40
CA ILE A 89 12.67 -10.63 -0.80
C ILE A 89 11.36 -11.01 -1.49
N VAL A 90 10.49 -10.02 -1.71
CA VAL A 90 9.16 -10.20 -2.33
C VAL A 90 9.09 -9.32 -3.57
N ASP A 91 8.80 -9.92 -4.72
CA ASP A 91 8.74 -9.22 -6.03
C ASP A 91 10.02 -8.43 -6.36
N GLY A 92 11.18 -8.95 -5.96
CA GLY A 92 12.49 -8.31 -6.14
C GLY A 92 12.78 -7.18 -5.14
N ILE A 93 11.87 -6.91 -4.20
CA ILE A 93 11.99 -5.86 -3.19
C ILE A 93 12.33 -6.48 -1.83
N PRO A 94 13.47 -6.12 -1.21
CA PRO A 94 13.81 -6.57 0.14
C PRO A 94 12.84 -6.05 1.20
N ASN A 95 12.19 -6.94 1.96
CA ASN A 95 11.41 -6.58 3.13
C ASN A 95 12.33 -6.47 4.37
N MET A 96 12.92 -5.28 4.58
CA MET A 96 13.82 -4.99 5.68
C MET A 96 13.12 -4.47 6.95
N ILE A 97 11.92 -4.97 7.24
CA ILE A 97 11.19 -4.67 8.48
C ILE A 97 11.73 -5.58 9.60
N PRO A 98 12.24 -5.05 10.73
CA PRO A 98 12.81 -5.87 11.81
C PRO A 98 11.88 -6.96 12.36
N GLN A 99 10.57 -6.70 12.37
CA GLN A 99 9.55 -7.62 12.84
C GLN A 99 9.29 -8.78 11.87
N ASP A 100 9.54 -8.57 10.58
CA ASP A 100 9.35 -9.58 9.52
C ASP A 100 10.61 -10.43 9.31
N ALA A 101 11.72 -10.07 9.96
CA ALA A 101 12.95 -10.84 9.91
C ALA A 101 12.74 -12.24 10.50
N ARG A 102 13.09 -13.26 9.74
CA ARG A 102 13.00 -14.65 10.18
C ARG A 102 14.29 -15.05 10.90
N MET A 103 14.16 -15.80 12.00
CA MET A 103 15.34 -16.40 12.64
C MET A 103 15.87 -17.55 11.79
N ILE A 104 17.19 -17.60 11.64
CA ILE A 104 17.89 -18.73 11.04
C ILE A 104 18.76 -19.39 12.10
N HIS A 105 18.56 -20.69 12.32
CA HIS A 105 19.47 -21.45 13.16
C HIS A 105 20.83 -21.50 12.46
N LYS A 106 21.89 -21.08 13.15
CA LYS A 106 23.25 -21.28 12.67
C LYS A 106 23.51 -22.78 12.63
N SER A 107 23.34 -23.41 11.46
CA SER A 107 23.81 -24.78 11.26
C SER A 107 25.33 -24.71 11.32
N SER A 108 25.86 -25.07 12.48
CA SER A 108 27.29 -25.14 12.75
C SER A 108 27.95 -26.06 11.71
N SER A 109 28.58 -25.48 10.69
CA SER A 109 29.74 -26.12 10.06
C SER A 109 30.73 -26.38 11.18
N THR A 110 30.80 -27.67 11.52
CA THR A 110 31.45 -28.21 12.68
C THR A 110 32.93 -28.35 12.36
N GLU A 111 33.75 -27.37 12.73
CA GLU A 111 35.16 -27.65 13.04
C GLU A 111 35.27 -27.75 14.55
N LYS A 112 35.34 -28.98 15.04
CA LYS A 112 35.87 -29.25 16.38
C LYS A 112 37.34 -28.85 16.34
N PRO A 113 37.86 -28.04 17.27
CA PRO A 113 39.30 -27.93 17.45
C PRO A 113 39.86 -29.32 17.70
N THR A 114 40.72 -29.80 16.81
CA THR A 114 41.55 -30.97 17.06
C THR A 114 42.48 -30.60 18.21
N GLU A 115 42.17 -31.11 19.40
CA GLU A 115 43.05 -31.03 20.57
C GLU A 115 44.32 -31.86 20.30
N SER A 116 45.45 -31.28 20.71
CA SER A 116 46.83 -31.68 20.39
C SER A 116 47.28 -33.00 21.02
#